data_AF-A0A725PLX2-F1
#
_entry.id   AF-A0A725PLX2-F1
#
_cell.length_a   1.000
_cell.length_b   1.000
_cell.length_c   1.000
_cell.angle_alpha   90.00
_cell.angle_beta   90.00
_cell.angle_gamma   90.00
#
_symmetry.space_group_name_H-M   'P 1'
#
loop_
_entity.id
_entity.type
_entity.pdbx_description
1 polymer ?
#
loop_
_entity_poly.entity_id
_entity_poly.type
_entity_poly.pdbx_seq_one_letter_code
_entity_poly.pdbx_strand_id
1 'polypeptide(L)'
;MFRYLCNQKAALLTAILLMAAGVLTLCFPESWYPQETEWQLTAEKEITGIHGGLSGLTWNPDSRTLFAVTDHPSSVVELDTEGNVLRVIPSDGDHDFEAIEYLGGNRYALSRERERTLTTHCI
;
A
#
# COMPACT_ATOMS: atom_id res chain seq x y z
N MET A 1 47.58 -32.64 -23.98
CA MET A 1 48.12 -31.96 -22.77
C MET A 1 47.83 -30.45 -22.75
N PHE A 2 48.13 -29.69 -23.82
CA PHE A 2 47.86 -28.23 -23.90
C PHE A 2 46.39 -27.82 -23.69
N ARG A 3 45.44 -28.55 -24.27
CA ARG A 3 43.99 -28.24 -24.20
C ARG A 3 43.39 -28.45 -22.79
N TYR A 4 43.94 -29.39 -22.03
CA TYR A 4 43.54 -29.68 -20.64
C TYR A 4 44.00 -28.57 -19.68
N LEU A 5 45.23 -28.10 -19.84
CA LEU A 5 45.79 -26.98 -19.07
C LEU A 5 45.07 -25.64 -19.37
N CYS A 6 44.65 -25.43 -20.62
CA CYS A 6 43.84 -24.26 -21.01
C CYS A 6 42.45 -24.26 -20.33
N ASN A 7 41.79 -25.42 -20.31
CA ASN A 7 40.48 -25.58 -19.67
C ASN A 7 40.53 -25.42 -18.14
N GLN A 8 41.60 -25.91 -17.50
CA GLN A 8 41.82 -25.73 -16.06
C GLN A 8 42.05 -24.26 -15.69
N LYS A 9 42.80 -23.51 -16.51
CA LYS A 9 42.97 -22.06 -16.33
C LYS A 9 41.66 -21.30 -16.51
N ALA A 10 40.86 -21.67 -17.51
CA ALA A 10 39.54 -21.07 -17.74
C ALA A 10 38.58 -21.35 -16.57
N ALA A 11 38.53 -22.60 -16.08
CA ALA A 11 37.71 -22.96 -14.93
C ALA A 11 38.11 -22.21 -13.65
N LEU A 12 39.41 -22.04 -13.42
CA LEU A 12 39.92 -21.28 -12.27
C LEU A 12 39.55 -19.80 -12.35
N LEU A 13 39.66 -19.18 -13.53
CA LEU A 13 39.23 -17.81 -13.78
C LEU A 13 37.73 -17.63 -13.53
N THR A 14 36.90 -18.55 -14.02
CA THR A 14 35.46 -18.52 -13.78
C THR A 14 35.12 -18.66 -12.30
N ALA A 15 35.80 -19.55 -11.58
CA ALA A 15 35.60 -19.72 -10.13
C ALA A 15 35.97 -18.44 -9.35
N ILE A 16 37.08 -17.78 -9.72
CA ILE A 16 37.49 -16.51 -9.10
C ILE A 16 36.47 -15.41 -9.40
N LEU A 17 35.98 -15.33 -10.64
CA LEU A 17 34.96 -14.34 -11.03
C LEU A 17 33.64 -14.55 -10.28
N LEU A 18 33.19 -15.80 -10.13
CA LEU A 18 31.97 -16.12 -9.38
C LEU A 18 32.12 -15.82 -7.88
N MET A 19 33.28 -16.14 -7.30
CA MET A 19 33.60 -15.79 -5.91
C MET A 19 33.64 -14.28 -5.70
N ALA A 20 34.27 -13.53 -6.61
CA ALA A 20 34.33 -12.08 -6.56
C ALA A 20 32.94 -11.45 -6.72
N ALA A 21 32.11 -11.95 -7.65
CA ALA A 21 30.73 -11.52 -7.81
C ALA A 21 29.90 -11.80 -6.55
N GLY A 22 30.01 -13.00 -5.97
CA GLY A 22 29.32 -13.35 -4.73
C GLY A 22 29.74 -12.50 -3.53
N VAL A 23 31.04 -12.21 -3.39
CA VAL A 23 31.55 -11.28 -2.37
C VAL A 23 31.03 -9.87 -2.60
N LEU A 24 30.97 -9.40 -3.86
CA LEU A 24 30.37 -8.11 -4.19
C LEU A 24 28.91 -8.04 -3.72
N THR A 25 28.10 -9.07 -3.99
CA THR A 25 26.70 -9.10 -3.56
C THR A 25 26.53 -9.13 -2.03
N LEU A 26 27.48 -9.73 -1.30
CA LEU A 26 27.49 -9.74 0.16
C LEU A 26 27.98 -8.41 0.76
N CYS A 27 28.92 -7.73 0.09
CA CYS A 27 29.45 -6.43 0.52
C CYS A 27 28.55 -5.25 0.12
N PHE A 28 27.71 -5.44 -0.89
CA PHE A 28 26.68 -4.50 -1.33
C PHE A 28 25.31 -5.18 -1.25
N PRO A 29 24.77 -5.45 -0.03
CA PRO A 29 23.39 -5.87 0.09
C PRO A 29 22.50 -4.86 -0.64
N GLU A 30 21.38 -5.30 -1.23
CA GLU A 30 20.35 -4.40 -1.79
C GLU A 30 19.87 -3.40 -0.71
N SER A 31 20.58 -2.29 -0.57
CA SER A 31 20.28 -1.21 0.38
C SER A 31 19.92 0.09 -0.33
N TRP A 32 19.70 0.03 -1.65
CA TRP A 32 19.23 1.15 -2.47
C TRP A 32 17.71 1.32 -2.42
N TYR A 33 17.09 1.00 -1.29
CA TYR A 33 15.81 1.63 -0.97
C TYR A 33 16.15 2.96 -0.31
N PRO A 34 15.80 4.11 -0.91
CA PRO A 34 15.87 5.36 -0.17
C PRO A 34 15.12 5.14 1.14
N GLN A 35 15.81 5.32 2.27
CA GLN A 35 15.11 5.38 3.53
C GLN A 35 14.18 6.59 3.44
N GLU A 36 12.87 6.33 3.39
CA GLU A 36 11.81 7.34 3.46
C GLU A 36 11.77 7.94 4.88
N THR A 37 12.87 8.56 5.31
CA THR A 37 13.02 9.14 6.66
C THR A 37 12.52 10.57 6.76
N GLU A 38 11.96 11.13 5.67
CA GLU A 38 11.57 12.55 5.60
C GLU A 38 10.08 12.81 5.86
N TRP A 39 9.28 11.78 6.14
CA TRP A 39 7.88 12.01 6.54
C TRP A 39 7.82 12.57 7.97
N GLN A 40 7.50 13.86 8.08
CA GLN A 40 7.26 14.54 9.34
C GLN A 40 5.76 14.61 9.60
N LEU A 41 5.31 14.07 10.74
CA LEU A 41 3.92 14.24 11.18
C LEU A 41 3.64 15.73 11.36
N THR A 42 2.80 16.27 10.47
CA THR A 42 2.47 17.70 10.46
C THR A 42 1.21 18.00 11.28
N ALA A 43 0.24 17.09 11.20
CA ALA A 43 -1.01 17.19 11.94
C ALA A 43 -1.54 15.78 12.23
N GLU A 44 -2.19 15.64 13.37
CA GLU A 44 -2.92 14.45 13.78
C GLU A 44 -4.29 14.89 14.29
N LYS A 45 -5.33 14.13 13.96
CA LYS A 45 -6.68 14.40 14.42
C LYS A 45 -7.42 13.11 14.68
N GLU A 46 -8.03 13.03 15.85
CA GLU A 46 -9.00 11.99 16.17
C GLU A 46 -10.32 12.25 15.42
N ILE A 47 -10.79 11.24 14.69
CA ILE A 47 -12.10 11.26 14.05
C ILE A 47 -13.10 10.67 15.04
N THR A 48 -13.91 11.55 15.65
CA THR A 48 -14.91 11.14 16.65
C THR A 48 -16.21 10.72 15.98
N GLY A 49 -17.00 9.85 16.64
CA GLY A 49 -18.32 9.43 16.17
C GLY A 49 -18.31 8.28 15.15
N ILE A 50 -17.15 7.70 14.86
CA ILE A 50 -17.02 6.43 14.14
C ILE A 50 -16.78 5.29 15.14
N HIS A 51 -17.20 4.07 14.78
CA HIS A 51 -17.12 2.91 15.68
C HIS A 51 -16.15 1.83 15.22
N GLY A 52 -15.85 1.75 13.92
CA GLY A 52 -14.87 0.80 13.38
C GLY A 52 -13.49 1.42 13.19
N GLY A 53 -12.50 0.57 12.97
CA GLY A 53 -11.14 0.97 12.62
C GLY A 53 -11.13 1.63 11.25
N LEU A 54 -10.47 2.78 11.14
CA LEU A 54 -10.33 3.50 9.88
C LEU A 54 -9.29 2.79 8.99
N SER A 55 -9.68 2.31 7.81
CA SER A 55 -8.79 1.50 6.95
C SER A 55 -8.43 2.19 5.62
N GLY A 56 -9.40 2.81 4.94
CA GLY A 56 -9.21 3.42 3.61
C GLY A 56 -9.67 4.86 3.53
N LEU A 57 -9.08 5.66 2.63
CA LEU A 57 -9.39 7.08 2.41
C LEU A 57 -9.22 7.47 0.94
N THR A 58 -10.14 8.25 0.40
CA THR A 58 -10.05 8.85 -0.94
C THR A 58 -10.61 10.27 -0.97
N TRP A 59 -10.20 11.06 -1.97
CA TRP A 59 -10.69 12.42 -2.18
C TRP A 59 -11.79 12.44 -3.24
N ASN A 60 -12.93 13.07 -2.94
CA ASN A 60 -13.93 13.40 -3.95
C ASN A 60 -13.76 14.87 -4.39
N PRO A 61 -13.24 15.13 -5.62
CA PRO A 61 -13.08 16.48 -6.14
C PRO A 61 -14.40 17.22 -6.44
N ASP A 62 -15.50 16.50 -6.62
CA ASP A 62 -16.81 17.10 -6.95
C ASP A 62 -17.43 17.78 -5.72
N SER A 63 -17.41 17.08 -4.57
CA SER A 63 -17.88 17.60 -3.28
C SER A 63 -16.82 18.38 -2.50
N ARG A 64 -15.54 18.20 -2.86
CA ARG A 64 -14.37 18.70 -2.13
C ARG A 64 -14.32 18.17 -0.70
N THR A 65 -14.65 16.90 -0.53
CA THR A 65 -14.65 16.19 0.75
C THR A 65 -13.84 14.90 0.65
N LEU A 66 -13.45 14.37 1.80
CA LEU A 66 -12.79 13.07 1.92
C LEU A 66 -13.85 12.00 2.18
N PHE A 67 -13.64 10.81 1.63
CA PHE A 67 -14.44 9.62 1.91
C PHE A 67 -13.52 8.55 2.47
N ALA A 68 -13.85 8.03 3.64
CA ALA A 68 -13.14 6.96 4.30
C ALA A 68 -14.03 5.72 4.45
N VAL A 69 -13.41 4.58 4.74
CA VAL A 69 -14.11 3.37 5.16
C VAL A 69 -13.61 2.91 6.52
N THR A 70 -14.52 2.30 7.29
CA THR A 70 -14.18 1.55 8.49
C THR A 70 -14.30 0.05 8.25
N ASP A 71 -13.49 -0.75 8.95
CA ASP A 71 -13.49 -2.21 8.88
C ASP A 71 -14.67 -2.83 9.67
N HIS A 72 -14.70 -2.68 10.99
CA HIS A 72 -15.54 -3.42 11.95
C HIS A 72 -16.07 -2.51 13.07
N PRO A 73 -17.32 -2.00 13.00
CA PRO A 73 -18.30 -2.22 11.94
C PRO A 73 -17.94 -1.50 10.64
N SER A 74 -18.29 -2.13 9.52
CA SER A 74 -18.13 -1.55 8.20
C SER A 74 -19.05 -0.34 8.01
N SER A 75 -18.49 0.76 7.49
CA SER A 75 -19.21 1.99 7.16
C SER A 75 -18.41 2.81 6.16
N VAL A 76 -19.09 3.68 5.41
CA VAL A 76 -18.46 4.77 4.66
C VAL A 76 -18.63 6.05 5.47
N VAL A 77 -17.56 6.82 5.62
CA VAL A 77 -17.54 8.06 6.40
C VAL A 77 -17.15 9.20 5.47
N GLU A 78 -17.99 10.21 5.35
CA GLU A 78 -17.63 11.44 4.66
C GLU A 78 -17.09 12.46 5.66
N LEU A 79 -15.95 13.07 5.34
CA LEU A 79 -15.23 14.02 6.16
C LEU A 79 -14.96 15.31 5.38
N ASP A 80 -14.87 16.45 6.06
CA ASP A 80 -14.20 17.62 5.47
C ASP A 80 -12.67 17.44 5.42
N THR A 81 -11.97 18.39 4.82
CA THR A 81 -10.49 18.36 4.69
C THR A 81 -9.76 18.49 6.02
N GLU A 82 -10.45 18.98 7.04
CA GLU A 82 -9.96 19.09 8.40
C GLU A 82 -10.22 17.82 9.20
N GLY A 83 -10.87 16.79 8.65
CA GLY A 83 -11.17 15.52 9.32
C GLY A 83 -12.36 15.58 10.27
N ASN A 84 -13.28 16.54 10.13
CA ASN A 84 -14.57 16.51 10.82
C ASN A 84 -15.54 15.61 10.07
N VAL A 85 -16.31 14.80 10.80
CA VAL A 85 -17.34 13.93 10.22
C VAL A 85 -18.52 14.75 9.71
N LEU A 86 -18.84 14.61 8.43
CA LEU A 86 -20.01 15.20 7.77
C LEU A 86 -21.20 14.24 7.77
N ARG A 87 -20.95 12.96 7.46
CA ARG A 87 -21.94 11.88 7.60
C ARG A 87 -21.26 10.52 7.75
N VAL A 88 -21.97 9.60 8.41
CA VAL A 88 -21.62 8.17 8.49
C VAL A 88 -22.72 7.38 7.78
N ILE A 89 -22.33 6.52 6.85
CA ILE A 89 -23.20 5.68 6.04
C ILE A 89 -22.91 4.23 6.44
N PRO A 90 -23.75 3.63 7.31
CA PRO A 90 -23.55 2.24 7.71
C PRO A 90 -23.77 1.31 6.52
N SER A 91 -22.99 0.23 6.43
CA SER A 91 -23.30 -0.86 5.52
C SER A 91 -24.40 -1.77 6.07
N ASP A 92 -24.94 -2.63 5.20
CA ASP A 92 -25.97 -3.62 5.52
C ASP A 92 -25.42 -4.83 6.30
N GLY A 93 -24.09 -4.94 6.42
CA GLY A 93 -23.43 -5.90 7.27
C GLY A 93 -21.97 -5.56 7.47
N ASP A 94 -21.27 -6.45 8.15
CA ASP A 94 -19.83 -6.34 8.33
C ASP A 94 -19.10 -6.90 7.10
N HIS A 95 -18.36 -6.04 6.43
CA HIS A 95 -17.81 -6.28 5.10
C HIS A 95 -16.31 -6.27 5.01
N ASP A 96 -15.59 -5.95 6.10
CA ASP A 96 -14.13 -5.97 6.13
C ASP A 96 -13.56 -5.02 5.04
N PHE A 97 -14.02 -3.76 5.07
CA PHE A 97 -13.62 -2.76 4.08
C PHE A 97 -12.21 -2.24 4.37
N GLU A 98 -11.30 -2.42 3.42
CA GLU A 98 -9.90 -2.02 3.58
C GLU A 98 -9.48 -0.84 2.69
N ALA A 99 -10.24 -0.57 1.63
CA ALA A 99 -9.95 0.53 0.71
C ALA A 99 -11.24 1.09 0.10
N ILE A 100 -11.19 2.37 -0.25
CA ILE A 100 -12.20 3.09 -1.01
C ILE A 100 -11.48 3.96 -2.04
N GLU A 101 -11.98 4.00 -3.27
CA GLU A 101 -11.41 4.84 -4.34
C GLU A 101 -12.49 5.53 -5.16
N TYR A 102 -12.30 6.82 -5.40
CA TYR A 102 -13.23 7.62 -6.20
C TYR A 102 -13.09 7.34 -7.71
N LEU A 103 -14.21 7.06 -8.38
CA LEU A 103 -14.29 6.71 -9.80
C LEU A 103 -14.98 7.78 -10.68
N GLY A 104 -15.32 8.94 -10.11
CA GLY A 104 -16.05 10.00 -10.83
C GLY A 104 -17.57 9.92 -10.71
N GLY A 105 -18.23 11.07 -10.56
CA GLY A 105 -19.69 11.19 -10.50
C GLY A 105 -20.30 10.41 -9.35
N ASN A 106 -19.77 10.61 -8.13
CA ASN A 106 -20.18 9.93 -6.90
C ASN A 106 -20.11 8.39 -6.93
N ARG A 107 -19.33 7.82 -7.85
CA ARG A 107 -19.04 6.37 -7.86
C ARG A 107 -17.76 6.08 -7.12
N TYR A 108 -17.75 4.98 -6.37
CA TYR A 108 -16.63 4.54 -5.56
C TYR A 108 -16.39 3.04 -5.72
N ALA A 109 -15.12 2.61 -5.79
CA ALA A 109 -14.74 1.21 -5.65
C ALA A 109 -14.34 0.95 -4.19
N LEU A 110 -14.89 -0.09 -3.57
CA LEU A 110 -14.53 -0.53 -2.22
C LEU A 110 -13.94 -1.94 -2.28
N SER A 111 -12.82 -2.17 -1.57
CA SER A 111 -12.27 -3.52 -1.37
C SER A 111 -12.91 -4.19 -0.15
N ARG A 112 -13.12 -5.49 -0.25
CA ARG A 112 -13.54 -6.36 0.87
C ARG A 112 -12.47 -7.42 1.07
N GLU A 113 -11.68 -7.31 2.14
CA GLU A 113 -10.44 -8.07 2.28
C GLU A 113 -10.71 -9.58 2.41
N ARG A 114 -11.53 -9.99 3.37
CA ARG A 114 -11.86 -11.41 3.59
C ARG A 114 -12.49 -12.07 2.36
N GLU A 115 -13.38 -11.38 1.66
CA GLU A 115 -14.01 -11.89 0.44
C GLU A 115 -13.12 -11.80 -0.80
N ARG A 116 -12.04 -11.00 -0.78
CA ARG A 116 -11.15 -10.71 -1.92
C ARG A 116 -11.92 -10.17 -3.13
N THR A 117 -12.85 -9.24 -2.88
CA THR A 117 -13.70 -8.65 -3.92
C THR A 117 -13.55 -7.14 -3.98
N LEU A 118 -13.78 -6.59 -5.18
CA LEU A 118 -14.02 -5.16 -5.39
C LEU A 118 -15.50 -4.95 -5.70
N THR A 119 -16.10 -3.97 -5.05
CA THR A 119 -17.51 -3.61 -5.27
C THR A 119 -17.60 -2.14 -5.65
N THR A 120 -18.56 -1.79 -6.52
CA THR A 120 -18.77 -0.39 -6.92
C THR A 120 -20.08 0.11 -6.35
N HIS A 121 -20.03 1.30 -5.75
CA HIS A 121 -21.15 1.94 -5.07
C HIS A 121 -21.34 3.36 -5.59
N CYS A 122 -22.58 3.86 -5.54
CA CYS A 122 -22.90 5.26 -5.78
C CYS A 122 -23.32 5.85 -4.44
N ILE A 123 -22.57 6.83 -3.92
CA ILE A 123 -22.64 7.31 -2.52
C ILE A 123 -22.95 8.82 -2.46
#